data_AF-A0A0H5ARA1-F1
#
_entry.id   AF-A0A0H5ARA1-F1
#
_cell.length_a   1.000
_cell.length_b   1.000
_cell.length_c   1.000
_cell.angle_alpha   90.00
_cell.angle_beta   90.00
_cell.angle_gamma   90.00
#
_symmetry.space_group_name_H-M   'P 1'
#
loop_
_entity.id
_entity.type
_entity.pdbx_description
1 polymer ?
#
loop_
_entity_poly.entity_id
_entity_poly.type
_entity_poly.pdbx_seq_one_letter_code
_entity_poly.pdbx_strand_id
1 'polypeptide(L)'
;DEKAAITVEGKVHGVNVRETGKTLVVDYWDIEVLKTTEIGTARFLHDGGMDSTGRYFMVAANQSNKIAAVDLKEGKLAKLIEVGKIPHPGRGADFIHPKFGPVWATGHLGNNTISLIGTDPKGHKDYAFKKVAELKGQGGGALFIKTPRTQGYPVPQVAEKDGKR
;
A
#
# COMPACT_ATOMS: atom_id res chain seq x y z
N ASP A 1 -15.88 7.94 -3.36
CA ASP A 1 -15.30 6.60 -3.55
C ASP A 1 -14.53 6.18 -2.31
N GLU A 2 -15.16 5.37 -1.46
CA GLU A 2 -14.50 4.79 -0.28
C GLU A 2 -13.78 3.49 -0.70
N LYS A 3 -12.56 3.30 -0.22
CA LYS A 3 -11.81 2.04 -0.38
C LYS A 3 -11.56 1.46 1.01
N ALA A 4 -11.85 0.17 1.17
CA ALA A 4 -11.70 -0.55 2.42
C ALA A 4 -10.79 -1.79 2.26
N ALA A 5 -10.05 -2.12 3.32
CA ALA A 5 -9.29 -3.36 3.44
C ALA A 5 -9.61 -4.05 4.77
N ILE A 6 -9.51 -5.37 4.81
CA ILE A 6 -9.81 -6.20 5.99
C ILE A 6 -8.51 -6.86 6.45
N THR A 7 -8.26 -6.84 7.76
CA THR A 7 -7.17 -7.65 8.35
C THR A 7 -7.34 -9.14 8.10
N VAL A 8 -6.23 -9.89 8.07
CA VAL A 8 -6.27 -11.36 7.92
C VAL A 8 -6.94 -12.06 9.10
N GLU A 9 -6.91 -11.46 10.30
CA GLU A 9 -7.65 -11.98 11.46
C GLU A 9 -9.17 -11.69 11.38
N GLY A 10 -9.63 -10.91 10.39
CA GLY A 10 -11.06 -10.64 10.19
C GLY A 10 -11.72 -9.86 11.32
N LYS A 11 -10.97 -8.99 12.02
CA LYS A 11 -11.48 -8.22 13.17
C LYS A 11 -11.73 -6.74 12.88
N VAL A 12 -10.94 -6.15 11.98
CA VAL A 12 -11.04 -4.71 11.68
C VAL A 12 -11.00 -4.41 10.18
N HIS A 13 -11.70 -3.33 9.81
CA HIS A 13 -11.67 -2.69 8.50
C HIS A 13 -10.86 -1.39 8.53
N GLY A 14 -9.91 -1.24 7.61
CA GLY A 14 -9.30 0.05 7.31
C GLY A 14 -10.10 0.78 6.23
N VAL A 15 -10.63 1.97 6.51
CA VAL A 15 -11.42 2.79 5.57
C VAL A 15 -10.71 4.11 5.31
N ASN A 16 -10.51 4.47 4.04
CA ASN A 16 -9.86 5.72 3.67
C ASN A 16 -10.87 6.86 3.46
N VAL A 17 -10.63 7.99 4.14
CA VAL A 17 -11.37 9.24 3.96
C VAL A 17 -10.46 10.24 3.24
N ARG A 18 -10.76 10.45 1.95
CA ARG A 18 -9.85 11.05 0.98
C ARG A 18 -9.45 12.49 1.30
N GLU A 19 -10.41 13.40 1.40
CA GLU A 19 -10.15 14.84 1.45
C GLU A 19 -9.54 15.28 2.79
N THR A 20 -9.94 14.61 3.88
CA THR A 20 -9.46 14.86 5.25
C THR A 20 -8.14 14.16 5.54
N GLY A 21 -7.74 13.19 4.71
CA GLY A 21 -6.48 12.46 4.89
C GLY A 21 -6.47 11.57 6.13
N LYS A 22 -7.59 10.91 6.39
CA LYS A 22 -7.80 10.06 7.56
C LYS A 22 -8.02 8.61 7.14
N THR A 23 -7.44 7.68 7.88
CA THR A 23 -7.80 6.26 7.80
C THR A 23 -8.54 5.89 9.08
N LEU A 24 -9.74 5.35 8.93
CA LEU A 24 -10.51 4.80 10.05
C LEU A 24 -10.19 3.32 10.19
N VAL A 25 -9.86 2.89 11.41
CA VAL A 25 -9.82 1.47 11.78
C VAL A 25 -11.12 1.17 12.51
N VAL A 26 -12.00 0.44 11.85
CA VAL A 26 -13.34 0.10 12.33
C VAL A 26 -13.31 -1.34 12.84
N ASP A 27 -13.47 -1.51 14.14
CA ASP A 27 -13.69 -2.81 14.77
C ASP A 27 -15.19 -3.13 14.70
N TYR A 28 -15.51 -4.19 13.97
CA TYR A 28 -16.87 -4.64 13.71
C TYR A 28 -17.23 -5.92 14.47
N TRP A 29 -16.46 -6.29 15.49
CA TRP A 29 -16.75 -7.45 16.33
C TRP A 29 -18.15 -7.38 16.97
N ASP A 30 -18.57 -6.18 17.36
CA ASP A 30 -19.92 -5.86 17.81
C ASP A 30 -20.45 -4.69 16.98
N ILE A 31 -21.40 -4.97 16.10
CA ILE A 31 -21.98 -3.98 15.18
C ILE A 31 -22.93 -3.00 15.88
N GLU A 32 -23.42 -3.35 17.07
CA GLU A 32 -24.27 -2.47 17.89
C GLU A 32 -23.40 -1.48 18.68
N VAL A 33 -22.14 -1.84 18.94
CA VAL A 33 -21.16 -1.02 19.68
C VAL A 33 -19.85 -0.89 18.89
N LEU A 34 -19.94 -0.28 17.71
CA LEU A 34 -18.79 -0.07 16.82
C LEU A 34 -17.71 0.78 17.49
N LYS A 35 -16.51 0.21 17.60
CA LYS A 35 -15.31 0.96 18.01
C LYS A 35 -14.56 1.42 16.77
N THR A 36 -14.22 2.71 16.74
CA THR A 36 -13.46 3.28 15.63
C THR A 36 -12.24 4.02 16.14
N THR A 37 -11.13 3.88 15.43
CA THR A 37 -9.92 4.69 15.64
C THR A 37 -9.69 5.52 14.40
N GLU A 38 -9.65 6.85 14.55
CA GLU A 38 -9.34 7.76 13.47
C GLU A 38 -7.83 8.07 13.45
N ILE A 39 -7.17 7.77 12.33
CA ILE A 39 -5.73 7.94 12.18
C ILE A 39 -5.46 9.02 11.14
N GLY A 40 -4.76 10.08 11.54
CA GLY A 40 -4.22 11.06 10.61
C GLY A 40 -3.14 10.43 9.72
N THR A 41 -3.29 10.56 8.40
CA THR A 41 -2.34 10.02 7.42
C THR A 41 -1.84 11.14 6.49
N ALA A 42 -2.36 11.23 5.26
CA ALA A 42 -2.08 12.29 4.31
C ALA A 42 -3.31 12.53 3.42
N ARG A 43 -3.52 13.79 3.00
CA ARG A 43 -4.65 14.15 2.14
C ARG A 43 -4.56 13.45 0.78
N PHE A 44 -5.73 13.26 0.18
CA PHE A 44 -5.93 12.62 -1.12
C PHE A 44 -5.65 11.11 -1.09
N LEU A 45 -6.06 10.44 -0.01
CA LEU A 45 -6.09 8.97 0.03
C LEU A 45 -6.94 8.43 -1.12
N HIS A 46 -6.50 7.35 -1.72
CA HIS A 46 -7.14 6.76 -2.89
C HIS A 46 -7.25 5.24 -2.71
N ASP A 47 -6.41 4.48 -3.39
CA ASP A 47 -6.35 3.03 -3.39
C ASP A 47 -5.19 2.51 -2.55
N GLY A 48 -5.21 1.22 -2.28
CA GLY A 48 -4.27 0.56 -1.40
C GLY A 48 -4.61 -0.90 -1.16
N GLY A 49 -3.72 -1.60 -0.49
CA GLY A 49 -3.91 -2.99 -0.11
C GLY A 49 -3.08 -3.37 1.10
N MET A 50 -3.31 -4.57 1.59
CA MET A 50 -2.54 -5.11 2.71
C MET A 50 -1.15 -5.51 2.26
N ASP A 51 -0.18 -5.41 3.16
CA ASP A 51 1.08 -6.12 3.02
C ASP A 51 0.87 -7.65 3.05
N SER A 52 1.89 -8.41 2.65
CA SER A 52 1.82 -9.88 2.64
C SER A 52 1.43 -10.54 3.98
N THR A 53 1.61 -9.87 5.12
CA THR A 53 1.19 -10.42 6.42
C THR A 53 -0.27 -10.14 6.77
N GLY A 54 -0.92 -9.21 6.06
CA GLY A 54 -2.28 -8.78 6.40
C GLY A 54 -2.38 -7.90 7.63
N ARG A 55 -1.29 -7.25 8.04
CA ARG A 55 -1.25 -6.37 9.22
C ARG A 55 -1.20 -4.90 8.84
N TYR A 56 -0.40 -4.55 7.84
CA TYR A 56 -0.19 -3.17 7.44
C TYR A 56 -1.03 -2.83 6.22
N PHE A 57 -1.85 -1.81 6.34
CA PHE A 57 -2.61 -1.27 5.21
C PHE A 57 -1.76 -0.20 4.51
N MET A 58 -1.36 -0.50 3.28
CA MET A 58 -0.51 0.33 2.44
C MET A 58 -1.40 1.14 1.49
N VAL A 59 -1.50 2.45 1.72
CA VAL A 59 -2.47 3.32 1.05
C VAL A 59 -1.79 4.45 0.30
N ALA A 60 -2.16 4.67 -0.96
CA ALA A 60 -1.70 5.81 -1.73
C ALA A 60 -2.43 7.10 -1.34
N ALA A 61 -1.65 8.11 -0.93
CA ALA A 61 -2.06 9.51 -0.90
C ALA A 61 -1.60 10.16 -2.20
N ASN A 62 -2.36 9.95 -3.28
CA ASN A 62 -1.83 10.03 -4.64
C ASN A 62 -1.37 11.44 -5.04
N GLN A 63 -2.17 12.48 -4.78
CA GLN A 63 -1.78 13.87 -5.05
C GLN A 63 -0.69 14.40 -4.08
N SER A 64 -0.33 13.62 -3.07
CA SER A 64 0.72 13.93 -2.10
C SER A 64 2.04 13.17 -2.37
N ASN A 65 2.10 12.33 -3.41
CA ASN A 65 3.22 11.46 -3.77
C ASN A 65 3.72 10.59 -2.59
N LYS A 66 2.79 10.06 -1.80
CA LYS A 66 3.08 9.30 -0.59
C LYS A 66 2.31 8.00 -0.52
N ILE A 67 2.90 7.01 0.15
CA ILE A 67 2.21 5.82 0.68
C ILE A 67 2.14 5.94 2.21
N ALA A 68 0.95 5.82 2.77
CA ALA A 68 0.73 5.66 4.20
C ALA A 68 0.74 4.17 4.55
N ALA A 69 1.62 3.77 5.46
CA ALA A 69 1.61 2.44 6.07
C ALA A 69 0.89 2.54 7.43
N VAL A 70 -0.29 1.94 7.53
CA VAL A 70 -1.13 1.96 8.75
C VAL A 70 -1.09 0.58 9.40
N ASP A 71 -0.69 0.51 10.67
CA ASP A 71 -0.73 -0.72 11.46
C ASP A 71 -2.18 -0.95 11.95
N LEU A 72 -2.92 -1.82 11.27
CA LEU A 72 -4.31 -2.09 11.62
C LEU A 72 -4.45 -2.86 12.94
N LYS A 73 -3.39 -3.54 13.38
CA LYS A 73 -3.40 -4.27 14.66
C LYS A 73 -3.28 -3.31 15.85
N GLU A 74 -2.44 -2.29 15.72
CA GLU A 74 -2.20 -1.31 16.79
C GLU A 74 -3.02 -0.03 16.63
N GLY A 75 -3.76 0.12 15.53
CA GLY A 75 -4.58 1.31 15.26
C GLY A 75 -3.76 2.60 15.10
N LYS A 76 -2.58 2.55 14.47
CA LYS A 76 -1.70 3.72 14.33
C LYS A 76 -1.01 3.83 12.97
N LEU A 77 -0.61 5.05 12.61
CA LEU A 77 0.26 5.29 11.46
C LEU A 77 1.67 4.78 11.77
N ALA A 78 2.15 3.82 10.98
CA ALA A 78 3.53 3.34 11.08
C ALA A 78 4.49 4.31 10.38
N LYS A 79 4.13 4.76 9.16
CA LYS A 79 4.97 5.70 8.40
C LYS A 79 4.23 6.37 7.24
N LEU A 80 4.64 7.59 6.89
CA LEU A 80 4.41 8.19 5.56
C LEU A 80 5.69 8.05 4.73
N ILE A 81 5.56 7.47 3.54
CA ILE A 81 6.67 7.03 2.70
C ILE A 81 6.59 7.78 1.39
N GLU A 82 7.62 8.55 1.05
CA GLU A 82 7.66 9.28 -0.23
C GLU A 82 8.01 8.34 -1.38
N VAL A 83 7.28 8.48 -2.48
CA VAL A 83 7.39 7.65 -3.69
C VAL A 83 7.35 8.52 -4.95
N GLY A 84 7.23 7.90 -6.13
CA GLY A 84 7.10 8.59 -7.40
C GLY A 84 5.81 9.40 -7.53
N LYS A 85 5.62 10.02 -8.70
CA LYS A 85 4.54 10.98 -8.93
C LYS A 85 3.18 10.30 -9.13
N ILE A 86 2.18 10.64 -8.31
CA ILE A 86 0.82 10.09 -8.37
C ILE A 86 0.84 8.54 -8.29
N PRO A 87 1.21 7.96 -7.14
CA PRO A 87 1.17 6.51 -6.95
C PRO A 87 -0.27 6.00 -7.12
N HIS A 88 -0.40 4.88 -7.83
CA HIS A 88 -1.69 4.26 -8.13
C HIS A 88 -1.55 2.72 -8.11
N PRO A 89 -1.50 2.12 -6.91
CA PRO A 89 -1.18 0.70 -6.74
C PRO A 89 -2.28 -0.29 -7.14
N GLY A 90 -3.54 0.14 -7.20
CA GLY A 90 -4.67 -0.76 -6.98
C GLY A 90 -4.59 -1.35 -5.58
N ARG A 91 -4.39 -2.67 -5.45
CA ARG A 91 -4.06 -3.32 -4.17
C ARG A 91 -2.55 -3.41 -3.90
N GLY A 92 -1.74 -3.01 -4.87
CA GLY A 92 -0.30 -3.26 -4.90
C GLY A 92 0.05 -4.72 -5.17
N ALA A 93 1.35 -4.99 -5.10
CA ALA A 93 1.92 -6.30 -5.31
C ALA A 93 2.98 -6.63 -4.26
N ASP A 94 2.79 -7.73 -3.55
CA ASP A 94 3.74 -8.23 -2.55
C ASP A 94 4.64 -9.32 -3.15
N PHE A 95 5.90 -9.35 -2.73
CA PHE A 95 6.86 -10.42 -3.02
C PHE A 95 8.08 -10.34 -2.09
N ILE A 96 8.92 -11.39 -2.12
CA ILE A 96 10.18 -11.41 -1.38
C ILE A 96 11.32 -10.95 -2.29
N HIS A 97 11.98 -9.85 -1.93
CA HIS A 97 13.16 -9.36 -2.61
C HIS A 97 14.43 -10.03 -2.06
N PRO A 98 15.35 -10.56 -2.89
CA PRO A 98 16.53 -11.30 -2.45
C PRO A 98 17.41 -10.53 -1.45
N LYS A 99 17.48 -9.20 -1.62
CA LYS A 99 18.26 -8.30 -0.74
C LYS A 99 17.46 -7.66 0.40
N PHE A 100 16.18 -7.35 0.18
CA PHE A 100 15.42 -6.46 1.07
C PHE A 100 14.37 -7.21 1.89
N GLY A 101 14.17 -8.50 1.64
CA GLY A 101 13.12 -9.30 2.27
C GLY A 101 11.74 -8.95 1.70
N PRO A 102 10.66 -9.10 2.50
CA PRO A 102 9.31 -8.75 2.08
C PRO A 102 9.18 -7.29 1.64
N VAL A 103 8.66 -7.10 0.43
CA VAL A 103 8.36 -5.79 -0.14
C VAL A 103 6.95 -5.72 -0.70
N TRP A 104 6.37 -4.52 -0.67
CA TRP A 104 5.14 -4.16 -1.36
C TRP A 104 5.45 -3.11 -2.43
N ALA A 105 4.85 -3.25 -3.62
CA ALA A 105 5.16 -2.43 -4.78
C ALA A 105 3.96 -1.60 -5.28
N THR A 106 4.27 -0.40 -5.79
CA THR A 106 3.32 0.49 -6.48
C THR A 106 3.89 1.02 -7.79
N GLY A 107 3.04 1.07 -8.82
CA GLY A 107 3.28 1.87 -10.02
C GLY A 107 2.83 3.33 -9.82
N HIS A 108 3.09 4.16 -10.83
CA HIS A 108 2.82 5.60 -10.81
C HIS A 108 2.13 6.06 -12.09
N LEU A 109 1.10 6.90 -11.95
CA LEU A 109 0.45 7.54 -13.10
C LEU A 109 1.32 8.67 -13.67
N GLY A 110 2.05 9.39 -12.82
CA GLY A 110 2.75 10.61 -13.19
C GLY A 110 4.16 10.43 -13.74
N ASN A 111 4.72 9.21 -13.70
CA ASN A 111 6.03 8.87 -14.26
C ASN A 111 6.15 7.35 -14.49
N ASN A 112 7.28 6.89 -15.05
CA ASN A 112 7.53 5.50 -15.40
C ASN A 112 8.26 4.70 -14.32
N THR A 113 8.03 5.00 -13.05
CA THR A 113 8.73 4.33 -11.95
C THR A 113 7.84 3.30 -11.25
N ILE A 114 8.44 2.29 -10.64
CA ILE A 114 7.81 1.37 -9.71
C ILE A 114 8.58 1.47 -8.40
N SER A 115 7.91 1.87 -7.32
CA SER A 115 8.54 1.96 -6.00
C SER A 115 8.36 0.65 -5.24
N LEU A 116 9.45 0.14 -4.66
CA LEU A 116 9.44 -1.01 -3.76
C LEU A 116 9.60 -0.52 -2.33
N ILE A 117 8.70 -0.96 -1.44
CA ILE A 117 8.66 -0.55 -0.04
C ILE A 117 8.86 -1.79 0.84
N GLY A 118 9.82 -1.76 1.75
CA GLY A 118 10.01 -2.85 2.72
C GLY A 118 8.86 -2.91 3.72
N THR A 119 8.35 -4.11 4.02
CA THR A 119 7.16 -4.29 4.88
C THR A 119 7.39 -5.16 6.12
N ASP A 120 8.64 -5.55 6.40
CA ASP A 120 8.98 -6.42 7.54
C ASP A 120 9.77 -5.69 8.64
N PRO A 121 9.11 -5.03 9.60
CA PRO A 121 9.76 -4.38 10.74
C PRO A 121 10.34 -5.34 11.79
N LYS A 122 10.18 -6.66 11.65
CA LYS A 122 10.75 -7.64 12.59
C LYS A 122 12.06 -8.21 12.07
N GLY A 123 12.04 -8.78 10.87
CA GLY A 123 13.21 -9.42 10.24
C GLY A 123 14.09 -8.47 9.45
N HIS A 124 13.55 -7.35 8.94
CA HIS A 124 14.24 -6.42 8.03
C HIS A 124 14.10 -4.96 8.48
N LYS A 125 14.39 -4.70 9.76
CA LYS A 125 14.22 -3.40 10.44
C LYS A 125 14.80 -2.21 9.67
N ASP A 126 15.96 -2.38 9.06
CA ASP A 126 16.64 -1.31 8.32
C ASP A 126 15.89 -0.86 7.06
N TYR A 127 15.00 -1.71 6.54
CA TYR A 127 14.26 -1.52 5.30
C TYR A 127 12.77 -1.25 5.51
N ALA A 128 12.25 -1.58 6.70
CA ALA A 128 10.83 -1.46 7.00
C ALA A 128 10.32 -0.04 6.82
N PHE A 129 9.25 0.08 6.04
CA PHE A 129 8.58 1.34 5.70
C PHE A 129 9.47 2.39 5.06
N LYS A 130 10.44 1.94 4.25
CA LYS A 130 11.27 2.80 3.39
C LYS A 130 11.09 2.39 1.93
N LYS A 131 11.19 3.35 1.01
CA LYS A 131 11.41 3.04 -0.41
C LYS A 131 12.80 2.44 -0.56
N VAL A 132 12.90 1.13 -0.72
CA VAL A 132 14.16 0.38 -0.74
C VAL A 132 14.78 0.29 -2.13
N ALA A 133 13.95 0.39 -3.16
CA ALA A 133 14.37 0.39 -4.55
C ALA A 133 13.32 1.06 -5.43
N GLU A 134 13.77 1.42 -6.63
CA GLU A 134 12.93 1.95 -7.69
C GLU A 134 13.27 1.21 -8.98
N LEU A 135 12.25 0.66 -9.64
CA LEU A 135 12.39 0.00 -10.93
C LEU A 135 11.86 0.92 -12.03
N LYS A 136 12.38 0.75 -13.24
CA LYS A 136 11.85 1.42 -14.43
C LYS A 136 10.72 0.57 -15.01
N GLY A 137 9.52 1.13 -15.08
CA GLY A 137 8.37 0.58 -15.79
C GLY A 137 8.39 0.88 -17.29
N GLN A 138 7.34 0.47 -17.99
CA GLN A 138 7.21 0.64 -19.44
C GLN A 138 6.95 2.13 -19.81
N GLY A 139 6.10 2.81 -19.05
CA GLY A 139 5.78 4.23 -19.23
C GLY A 139 5.09 4.84 -18.02
N GLY A 140 4.68 6.10 -18.15
CA GLY A 140 3.75 6.71 -17.19
C GLY A 140 2.33 6.20 -17.43
N GLY A 141 1.47 6.27 -16.41
CA GLY A 141 0.08 5.84 -16.54
C GLY A 141 -0.22 4.46 -15.96
N ALA A 142 0.65 3.93 -15.10
CA ALA A 142 0.40 2.69 -14.38
C ALA A 142 -0.85 2.79 -13.49
N LEU A 143 -1.85 1.94 -13.77
CA LEU A 143 -3.11 1.85 -13.00
C LEU A 143 -3.10 0.70 -12.00
N PHE A 144 -2.48 -0.42 -12.38
CA PHE A 144 -2.43 -1.62 -11.55
C PHE A 144 -1.04 -2.25 -11.63
N ILE A 145 -0.61 -2.85 -10.52
CA ILE A 145 0.57 -3.70 -10.45
C ILE A 145 0.21 -5.05 -9.86
N LYS A 146 0.78 -6.12 -10.42
CA LYS A 146 0.59 -7.50 -9.96
C LYS A 146 1.87 -8.31 -10.03
N THR A 147 1.98 -9.26 -9.11
CA THR A 147 2.99 -10.32 -9.14
C THR A 147 2.27 -11.67 -9.12
N PRO A 148 2.71 -12.64 -9.93
CA PRO A 148 2.27 -14.02 -9.79
C PRO A 148 2.84 -14.61 -8.50
N ARG A 149 2.07 -15.49 -7.84
CA ARG A 149 2.56 -16.30 -6.72
C ARG A 149 3.30 -17.52 -7.26
N THR A 150 4.53 -17.33 -7.72
CA THR A 150 5.40 -18.40 -8.26
C THR A 150 6.69 -18.52 -7.45
N GLN A 151 7.31 -19.70 -7.45
CA GLN A 151 8.66 -19.89 -6.90
C GLN A 151 9.67 -19.12 -7.77
N GLY A 152 10.33 -18.11 -7.19
CA GLY A 152 11.31 -17.25 -7.86
C GLY A 152 11.15 -15.78 -7.45
N TYR A 153 12.05 -14.91 -7.93
CA TYR A 153 11.90 -13.45 -7.78
C TYR A 153 10.98 -12.93 -8.91
N PRO A 154 9.71 -12.59 -8.63
CA PRO A 154 8.79 -12.20 -9.68
C PRO A 154 9.12 -10.80 -10.19
N VAL A 155 9.08 -10.62 -11.51
CA VAL A 155 9.05 -9.28 -12.12
C VAL A 155 7.62 -8.75 -12.00
N PRO A 156 7.38 -7.61 -11.33
CA PRO A 156 6.05 -7.04 -11.26
C PRO A 156 5.53 -6.66 -12.65
N GLN A 157 4.29 -7.06 -12.96
CA GLN A 157 3.59 -6.69 -14.17
C GLN A 157 2.73 -5.46 -13.90
N VAL A 158 2.76 -4.49 -14.82
CA VAL A 158 2.01 -3.24 -14.72
C VAL A 158 0.98 -3.17 -15.85
N ALA A 159 -0.23 -2.74 -15.53
CA ALA A 159 -1.25 -2.39 -16.51
C ALA A 159 -1.39 -0.86 -16.57
N GLU A 160 -1.33 -0.28 -17.77
CA GLU A 160 -1.36 1.17 -18.00
C GLU A 160 -2.70 1.66 -18.58
N LYS A 161 -2.99 2.96 -18.41
CA LYS A 161 -4.27 3.60 -18.79
C LYS A 161 -4.64 3.46 -20.28
N ASP A 162 -3.65 3.30 -21.17
CA ASP A 162 -3.88 3.30 -22.63
C ASP A 162 -3.70 1.92 -23.29
N GLY A 163 -3.78 0.81 -22.54
CA GLY A 163 -3.92 -0.54 -23.10
C GLY A 163 -2.77 -1.05 -23.99
N LYS A 164 -1.62 -0.36 -24.05
CA LYS A 164 -0.42 -0.88 -24.69
C LYS A 164 0.25 -1.87 -23.74
N ARG A 165 0.00 -3.16 -23.98
CA ARG A 165 0.80 -4.26 -23.41
C ARG A 165 2.16 -4.31 -24.07
#